data_AF-A0A381I8Y8-F1
#
_entry.id   AF-A0A381I8Y8-F1
#
_cell.length_a   1.000
_cell.length_b   1.000
_cell.length_c   1.000
_cell.angle_alpha   90.00
_cell.angle_beta   90.00
_cell.angle_gamma   90.00
#
_symmetry.space_group_name_H-M   'P 1'
#
loop_
_entity.id
_entity.type
_entity.pdbx_description
1 polymer ?
#
loop_
_entity_poly.entity_id
_entity_poly.type
_entity_poly.pdbx_seq_one_letter_code
_entity_poly.pdbx_strand_id
1 'polypeptide(L)'
;MHTRKTLLYYWTGSSQINEKTLAELKRLKVKNVYVVGGEASINEKSLDTIKSNNISVSRISGSDRYQTSMNIAKELNNISNISKISVVNGEKGLADAVSIGAVSAQNDMPIILTNENSNITEINNLFKTKRLINLM
;
A
#
# COMPACT_ATOMS: atom_id res chain seq x y z
N MET A 1 -23.58 -5.61 0.19
CA MET A 1 -22.68 -6.76 0.37
C MET A 1 -21.31 -6.38 -0.20
N HIS A 2 -20.44 -5.76 0.60
CA HIS A 2 -19.10 -5.35 0.16
C HIS A 2 -18.20 -6.60 0.13
N THR A 3 -17.84 -7.07 -1.05
CA THR A 3 -16.79 -8.09 -1.21
C THR A 3 -15.46 -7.46 -0.77
N ARG A 4 -15.12 -7.61 0.51
CA ARG A 4 -13.80 -7.19 1.01
C ARG A 4 -12.76 -8.05 0.28
N LYS A 5 -12.03 -7.45 -0.65
CA LYS A 5 -10.86 -8.08 -1.26
C LYS A 5 -9.85 -8.30 -0.13
N THR A 6 -9.68 -9.54 0.31
CA THR A 6 -8.62 -9.89 1.27
C THR A 6 -7.27 -9.59 0.62
N LEU A 7 -6.58 -8.56 1.12
CA LEU A 7 -5.20 -8.27 0.75
C LEU A 7 -4.31 -9.29 1.49
N LEU A 8 -3.58 -10.11 0.74
CA LEU A 8 -2.63 -11.07 1.32
C LEU A 8 -1.22 -10.52 1.17
N TYR A 9 -0.53 -10.38 2.31
CA TYR A 9 0.85 -9.94 2.37
C TYR A 9 1.76 -11.15 2.25
N TYR A 10 2.54 -11.19 1.17
CA TYR A 10 3.57 -12.21 0.98
C TYR A 10 4.94 -11.56 1.07
N TRP A 11 5.83 -12.20 1.83
CA TRP A 11 7.23 -11.82 1.86
C TRP A 11 7.97 -12.50 0.71
N THR A 12 8.80 -11.74 0.00
CA THR A 12 9.67 -12.24 -1.06
C THR A 12 11.10 -11.85 -0.73
N GLY A 13 12.07 -12.71 -1.05
CA GLY A 13 13.47 -12.30 -1.04
C GLY A 13 13.69 -11.18 -2.06
N SER A 14 14.77 -10.40 -1.90
CA SER A 14 15.09 -9.28 -2.80
C SER A 14 15.44 -9.72 -4.23
N SER A 15 15.79 -10.99 -4.43
CA SER A 15 16.25 -11.54 -5.71
C SER A 15 15.26 -12.49 -6.40
N GLN A 16 14.42 -13.19 -5.64
CA GLN A 16 13.48 -14.19 -6.17
C GLN A 16 12.23 -14.34 -5.27
N ILE A 17 11.10 -14.62 -5.91
CA ILE A 17 9.86 -14.96 -5.23
C ILE A 17 9.91 -16.41 -4.75
N ASN A 18 9.54 -16.61 -3.48
CA ASN A 18 9.45 -17.94 -2.90
C ASN A 18 8.36 -18.77 -3.62
N GLU A 19 8.67 -20.04 -3.90
CA GLU A 19 7.73 -20.98 -4.53
C GLU A 19 6.40 -21.09 -3.79
N LYS A 20 6.39 -21.00 -2.46
CA LYS A 20 5.17 -21.00 -1.65
C LYS A 20 4.27 -19.81 -1.96
N THR A 21 4.85 -18.63 -2.14
CA THR A 21 4.11 -17.43 -2.54
C THR A 21 3.49 -17.62 -3.92
N LEU A 22 4.25 -18.15 -4.89
CA LEU A 22 3.72 -18.40 -6.23
C LEU A 22 2.61 -19.47 -6.23
N ALA A 23 2.78 -20.53 -5.45
CA ALA A 23 1.78 -21.58 -5.29
C ALA A 23 0.47 -21.00 -4.72
N GLU A 24 0.56 -20.12 -3.72
CA GLU A 24 -0.61 -19.46 -3.15
C GLU A 24 -1.29 -18.49 -4.13
N LEU A 25 -0.52 -17.70 -4.89
CA LEU A 25 -1.07 -16.83 -5.93
C LEU A 25 -1.87 -17.64 -6.98
N LYS A 26 -1.36 -18.81 -7.36
CA LYS A 26 -2.06 -19.75 -8.27
C LYS A 26 -3.29 -20.37 -7.62
N ARG A 27 -3.17 -20.85 -6.37
CA ARG A 27 -4.28 -21.45 -5.60
C ARG A 27 -5.46 -20.50 -5.47
N LEU A 28 -5.18 -19.22 -5.25
CA LEU A 28 -6.15 -18.15 -5.11
C LEU A 28 -6.61 -17.54 -6.45
N LYS A 29 -6.04 -17.98 -7.58
CA LYS A 29 -6.33 -17.49 -8.93
C LYS A 29 -6.23 -15.96 -9.04
N VAL A 30 -5.21 -15.39 -8.40
CA VAL A 30 -5.00 -13.94 -8.37
C VAL A 30 -4.80 -13.40 -9.80
N LYS A 31 -5.35 -12.22 -10.07
CA LYS A 31 -5.19 -11.52 -11.36
C LYS A 31 -4.38 -10.23 -11.26
N ASN A 32 -4.40 -9.59 -10.09
CA ASN A 32 -3.71 -8.34 -9.83
C ASN A 32 -2.96 -8.44 -8.51
N VAL A 33 -1.69 -8.03 -8.50
CA VAL A 33 -0.84 -7.96 -7.31
C VAL A 33 -0.33 -6.53 -7.17
N TYR A 34 -0.48 -5.97 -5.98
CA TYR A 34 0.19 -4.74 -5.58
C TYR A 34 1.51 -5.07 -4.91
N VAL A 35 2.59 -4.45 -5.37
CA VAL A 35 3.93 -4.58 -4.81
C VAL A 35 4.27 -3.28 -4.10
N VAL A 36 4.52 -3.33 -2.79
CA VAL A 36 4.86 -2.15 -2.00
C VAL A 36 6.36 -2.12 -1.76
N GLY A 37 7.01 -1.04 -2.20
CA GLY A 37 8.44 -0.83 -2.05
C GLY A 37 9.16 -0.61 -3.39
N GLY A 38 10.27 0.13 -3.32
CA GLY A 38 11.12 0.42 -4.47
C GLY A 38 11.91 -0.79 -4.96
N GLU A 39 12.61 -0.62 -6.08
CA GLU A 39 13.41 -1.67 -6.71
C GLU A 39 14.54 -2.18 -5.79
N ALA A 40 15.09 -1.29 -4.95
CA ALA A 40 16.10 -1.64 -3.95
C ALA A 40 15.59 -2.66 -2.90
N SER A 41 14.28 -2.70 -2.65
CA SER A 41 13.66 -3.66 -1.73
C SER A 41 13.18 -4.92 -2.45
N ILE A 42 12.59 -4.74 -3.63
CA ILE A 42 12.03 -5.83 -4.45
C ILE A 42 12.46 -5.56 -5.89
N ASN A 43 13.46 -6.30 -6.39
CA ASN A 43 13.96 -6.05 -7.73
C ASN A 43 12.94 -6.44 -8.81
N GLU A 44 13.13 -5.93 -10.02
CA GLU A 44 12.19 -6.21 -11.11
C GLU A 44 12.20 -7.68 -11.57
N LYS A 45 13.36 -8.35 -11.52
CA LYS A 45 13.49 -9.78 -11.87
C LYS A 45 12.63 -10.69 -11.00
N SER A 46 12.42 -10.32 -9.73
CA SER A 46 11.53 -11.03 -8.82
C SER A 46 10.08 -10.98 -9.32
N LEU A 47 9.68 -9.86 -9.93
CA LEU A 47 8.32 -9.65 -10.44
C LEU A 47 8.08 -10.34 -11.78
N ASP A 48 9.11 -10.62 -12.58
CA ASP A 48 8.98 -11.33 -13.86
C ASP A 48 8.35 -12.71 -13.69
N THR A 49 8.64 -13.38 -12.57
CA THR A 49 8.02 -14.66 -12.24
C THR A 49 6.50 -14.52 -12.02
N ILE A 50 6.04 -13.43 -11.39
CA ILE A 50 4.60 -13.15 -11.24
C ILE A 50 3.97 -12.87 -12.61
N LYS A 51 4.59 -11.96 -13.39
CA LYS A 51 4.08 -11.52 -14.68
C LYS A 51 3.96 -12.68 -15.68
N SER A 52 4.94 -13.57 -15.69
CA SER A 52 4.96 -14.78 -16.54
C SER A 52 3.81 -15.75 -16.25
N ASN A 53 3.12 -15.60 -15.11
CA ASN A 53 1.94 -16.38 -14.75
C ASN A 53 0.62 -15.64 -15.07
N ASN A 54 0.63 -14.66 -16.00
CA ASN A 54 -0.53 -13.86 -16.40
C ASN A 54 -1.20 -13.12 -15.21
N ILE A 55 -0.37 -12.62 -14.30
CA ILE A 55 -0.78 -11.80 -13.16
C ILE A 55 -0.27 -10.38 -13.41
N SER A 56 -1.17 -9.40 -13.40
CA SER A 56 -0.82 -7.98 -13.50
C SER A 56 -0.16 -7.50 -12.21
N VAL A 57 0.94 -6.76 -12.32
CA VAL A 57 1.69 -6.25 -11.18
C VAL A 57 1.69 -4.73 -11.20
N SER A 58 1.25 -4.13 -10.09
CA SER A 58 1.24 -2.69 -9.86
C SER A 58 2.16 -2.36 -8.69
N ARG A 59 3.24 -1.62 -8.94
CA ARG A 59 4.17 -1.21 -7.89
C ARG A 59 3.74 0.13 -7.29
N ILE A 60 3.71 0.20 -5.96
CA ILE A 60 3.55 1.43 -5.18
C ILE A 60 4.85 1.66 -4.42
N SER A 61 5.56 2.73 -4.74
CA SER A 61 6.85 3.05 -4.14
C SER A 61 7.04 4.56 -4.01
N GLY A 62 7.96 4.97 -3.15
CA GLY A 62 8.46 6.33 -3.03
C GLY A 62 9.96 6.34 -2.79
N SER A 63 10.56 7.54 -2.74
CA SER A 63 11.97 7.73 -2.40
C SER A 63 12.33 7.25 -1.00
N ASP A 64 11.36 7.28 -0.09
CA ASP A 64 11.48 6.80 1.27
C ASP A 64 10.16 6.21 1.78
N ARG A 65 10.14 5.82 3.07
CA ARG A 65 8.96 5.25 3.74
C ARG A 65 7.80 6.23 3.87
N TYR A 66 8.08 7.52 3.99
CA TYR A 66 7.07 8.58 4.13
C TYR A 66 6.34 8.76 2.80
N GLN A 67 7.09 8.92 1.71
CA GLN A 67 6.54 9.02 0.36
C GLN A 67 5.82 7.74 -0.07
N THR A 68 6.35 6.57 0.29
CA THR A 68 5.67 5.29 0.02
C THR A 68 4.31 5.23 0.73
N SER A 69 4.24 5.61 2.02
CA SER A 69 2.97 5.65 2.76
C SER A 69 1.95 6.63 2.14
N MET A 70 2.44 7.77 1.65
CA MET A 70 1.62 8.76 0.95
C MET A 70 1.08 8.24 -0.39
N ASN A 71 1.90 7.52 -1.15
CA ASN A 71 1.49 6.94 -2.43
C ASN A 71 0.48 5.80 -2.24
N ILE A 72 0.61 5.00 -1.17
CA ILE A 72 -0.41 4.02 -0.77
C ILE A 72 -1.74 4.72 -0.47
N ALA A 73 -1.70 5.83 0.27
CA ALA A 73 -2.92 6.60 0.60
C ALA A 73 -3.60 7.17 -0.65
N LYS A 74 -2.83 7.67 -1.62
CA LYS A 74 -3.35 8.13 -2.92
C LYS A 74 -4.04 6.99 -3.67
N GLU A 75 -3.42 5.83 -3.73
CA GLU A 75 -4.02 4.68 -4.41
C GLU A 75 -5.30 4.19 -3.72
N LEU A 76 -5.30 4.13 -2.38
CA LEU A 76 -6.50 3.79 -1.63
C LEU A 76 -7.62 4.82 -1.85
N ASN A 77 -7.29 6.10 -2.05
CA ASN A 77 -8.27 7.17 -2.30
C ASN A 77 -8.91 7.10 -3.69
N ASN A 78 -8.21 6.49 -4.65
CA ASN A 78 -8.74 6.19 -5.98
C ASN A 78 -9.78 5.05 -5.92
N ILE A 79 -9.63 4.13 -4.96
CA ILE A 79 -10.47 2.94 -4.81
C ILE A 79 -11.64 3.19 -3.86
N SER A 80 -11.42 3.98 -2.80
CA SER A 80 -12.36 4.21 -1.71
C SER A 80 -12.35 5.69 -1.30
N ASN A 81 -13.47 6.21 -0.79
CA ASN A 81 -13.52 7.61 -0.36
C ASN A 81 -12.94 7.77 1.04
N ILE A 82 -11.65 8.12 1.12
CA ILE A 82 -10.95 8.27 2.39
C ILE A 82 -11.44 9.53 3.10
N SER A 83 -12.03 9.34 4.27
CA SER A 83 -12.50 10.43 5.15
C SER A 83 -11.66 10.59 6.42
N LYS A 84 -10.80 9.60 6.72
CA LYS A 84 -10.00 9.52 7.94
C LYS A 84 -8.64 8.90 7.63
N ILE A 85 -7.62 9.26 8.40
CA ILE A 85 -6.29 8.66 8.33
C ILE A 85 -5.79 8.30 9.72
N SER A 86 -4.86 7.34 9.79
CA SER A 86 -4.04 7.08 10.97
C SER A 86 -2.67 7.70 10.74
N VAL A 87 -2.11 8.37 11.74
CA VAL A 87 -0.77 8.98 11.64
C VAL A 87 0.14 8.31 12.66
N VAL A 88 1.33 7.91 12.22
CA VAL A 88 2.30 7.19 13.05
C VAL A 88 3.70 7.74 12.81
N ASN A 89 4.53 7.77 13.86
CA ASN A 89 5.93 8.13 13.73
C ASN A 89 6.70 7.09 12.89
N GLY A 90 7.26 7.51 11.76
CA GLY A 90 7.93 6.61 10.81
C GLY A 90 9.29 6.07 11.25
N GLU A 91 9.87 6.58 12.35
CA GLU A 91 11.19 6.19 12.85
C GLU A 91 11.09 5.24 14.06
N LYS A 92 10.26 5.61 15.05
CA LYS A 92 10.12 4.88 16.32
C LYS A 92 8.74 4.26 16.53
N GLY A 93 7.76 4.60 15.69
CA GLY A 93 6.35 4.19 15.85
C GLY A 93 5.99 2.86 15.20
N LEU A 94 6.93 1.94 14.97
CA LEU A 94 6.60 0.65 14.34
C LEU A 94 5.56 -0.14 15.17
N ALA A 95 5.69 -0.12 16.50
CA ALA A 95 4.74 -0.76 17.40
C ALA A 95 3.33 -0.15 17.28
N ASP A 96 3.25 1.17 17.14
CA ASP A 96 1.98 1.88 16.94
C ASP A 96 1.35 1.53 15.59
N ALA A 97 2.16 1.48 14.53
CA ALA A 97 1.71 1.12 13.18
C ALA A 97 1.13 -0.30 13.12
N VAL A 98 1.77 -1.25 13.80
CA VAL A 98 1.27 -2.64 13.88
C VAL A 98 -0.01 -2.70 14.71
N SER A 99 -0.06 -1.98 15.83
CA SER A 99 -1.21 -1.98 16.75
C SER A 99 -2.46 -1.37 16.11
N ILE A 100 -2.31 -0.31 15.31
CA ILE A 100 -3.44 0.37 14.65
C ILE A 100 -3.87 -0.29 13.32
N GLY A 101 -3.10 -1.26 12.82
CA GLY A 101 -3.29 -1.86 11.49
C GLY A 101 -4.70 -2.43 11.27
N ALA A 102 -5.19 -3.23 12.21
CA ALA A 102 -6.49 -3.87 12.09
C ALA A 102 -7.66 -2.87 12.10
N VAL A 103 -7.59 -1.85 12.95
CA VAL A 103 -8.61 -0.78 13.02
C VAL A 103 -8.58 0.07 11.75
N SER A 104 -7.38 0.39 11.27
CA SER A 104 -7.21 1.19 10.05
C SER A 104 -7.79 0.48 8.83
N ALA A 105 -7.51 -0.81 8.67
CA ALA A 105 -8.05 -1.63 7.58
C ALA A 105 -9.58 -1.80 7.65
N GLN A 106 -10.18 -1.83 8.85
CA GLN A 106 -11.63 -1.92 9.01
C GLN A 106 -12.38 -0.64 8.65
N ASN A 107 -11.70 0.51 8.74
CA ASN A 107 -12.29 1.84 8.55
C ASN A 107 -11.82 2.53 7.27
N ASP A 108 -11.18 1.81 6.35
CA ASP A 108 -10.59 2.34 5.11
C ASP A 108 -9.66 3.54 5.37
N MET A 109 -8.92 3.49 6.48
CA MET A 109 -7.99 4.53 6.90
C MET A 109 -6.58 4.16 6.46
N PRO A 110 -5.94 4.92 5.56
CA PRO A 110 -4.52 4.70 5.29
C PRO A 110 -3.70 5.12 6.51
N ILE A 111 -2.60 4.39 6.74
CA ILE A 111 -1.61 4.73 7.76
C ILE A 111 -0.55 5.59 7.09
N ILE A 112 -0.45 6.85 7.51
CA ILE A 112 0.54 7.80 7.05
C ILE A 112 1.69 7.82 8.05
N LEU A 113 2.91 7.62 7.53
CA LEU A 113 4.12 7.77 8.34
C LEU A 113 4.56 9.23 8.33
N THR A 114 4.94 9.75 9.50
CA THR A 114 5.46 11.11 9.64
C THR A 114 6.69 11.19 10.53
N ASN A 115 7.42 12.28 10.42
CA ASN A 115 8.52 12.72 11.28
C ASN A 115 8.46 14.26 11.42
N GLU A 116 9.44 14.84 12.09
CA GLU A 116 9.51 16.30 12.34
C GLU A 116 9.55 17.13 11.06
N ASN A 117 10.05 16.57 9.96
CA ASN A 117 10.20 17.24 8.67
C ASN A 117 9.05 16.93 7.68
N SER A 118 8.01 16.22 8.11
CA SER A 118 6.95 15.77 7.22
C SER A 118 6.07 16.93 6.73
N ASN A 119 5.82 16.96 5.42
CA ASN A 119 5.02 18.01 4.81
C ASN A 119 3.52 17.78 5.02
N ILE A 120 2.94 18.51 5.97
CA ILE A 120 1.50 18.46 6.31
C ILE A 120 0.61 18.87 5.13
N THR A 121 1.13 19.66 4.18
CA THR A 121 0.37 20.12 3.00
C THR A 121 -0.05 18.96 2.12
N GLU A 122 0.81 17.95 1.92
CA GLU A 122 0.47 16.78 1.11
C GLU A 122 -0.65 15.95 1.75
N ILE A 123 -0.60 15.79 3.08
CA ILE A 123 -1.64 15.10 3.85
C ILE A 123 -2.98 15.83 3.69
N ASN A 124 -2.98 17.16 3.78
CA ASN A 124 -4.20 17.96 3.59
C ASN A 124 -4.77 17.85 2.17
N ASN A 125 -3.91 17.72 1.16
CA ASN A 125 -4.34 17.61 -0.23
C ASN A 125 -5.05 16.28 -0.55
N LEU A 126 -4.76 15.21 0.21
CA LEU A 126 -5.52 13.95 0.10
C LEU A 126 -7.03 14.17 0.30
N PHE A 127 -7.40 15.07 1.22
CA PHE A 127 -8.79 15.38 1.54
C PHE A 127 -9.40 16.49 0.67
N LYS A 128 -8.60 17.48 0.26
CA LYS A 128 -9.09 18.64 -0.51
C LYS A 128 -9.50 18.29 -1.93
N THR A 129 -8.79 17.38 -2.59
CA THR A 129 -8.99 17.06 -4.02
C THR A 129 -10.44 16.64 -4.33
N LYS A 130 -11.16 15.98 -3.42
CA LYS A 130 -12.58 15.61 -3.60
C LYS A 130 -13.57 16.67 -3.12
N ARG A 131 -13.19 17.55 -2.18
CA ARG A 131 -14.08 18.63 -1.73
C ARG A 131 -14.38 19.60 -2.87
N LEU A 132 -13.44 19.78 -3.81
CA LEU A 132 -13.64 20.54 -5.04
C LEU A 132 -14.51 19.80 -6.08
N ILE A 133 -14.43 18.47 -6.15
CA ILE A 133 -15.22 17.67 -7.10
C ILE A 133 -16.69 17.53 -6.64
N ASN A 134 -16.96 17.48 -5.33
CA ASN A 134 -18.32 17.44 -4.79
C ASN A 134 -19.02 18.81 -4.70
N LEU A 135 -18.35 19.90 -5.14
CA LEU A 135 -18.89 21.27 -5.16
C LEU A 135 -19.15 21.79 -6.58
N MET A 136 -18.95 20.97 -7.61
CA MET A 136 -19.31 21.23 -9.01
C MET A 136 -20.41 20.28 -9.45
#